data_AF-A0A9R0I9M0-F1
#
_entry.id   AF-A0A9R0I9M0-F1
#
_cell.length_a   1.000
_cell.length_b   1.000
_cell.length_c   1.000
_cell.angle_alpha   90.00
_cell.angle_beta   90.00
_cell.angle_gamma   90.00
#
_symmetry.space_group_name_H-M   'P 1'
#
loop_
_entity.id
_entity.type
_entity.pdbx_description
1 polymer ?
#
loop_
_entity_poly.entity_id
_entity_poly.type
_entity_poly.pdbx_seq_one_letter_code
_entity_poly.pdbx_strand_id
1 'polypeptide(L)'
;MVWNVQGAGSSSFLSIIKELVRINKPTILALVETHISGETAERICNRIGFSGQFRVDAQGFRGGIWLFWREEEVTVKVLDAHTQHITVEISKVGKEPWIFSAIYAIPDSTLRKQLWEALEDVKRRFSGPWLLGGDFNETISMDERIGIGGSEMQRRCRNFASWVEDNGLI
;
A
#
# COMPACT_ATOMS: atom_id res chain seq x y z
N MET A 1 6.85 4.86 5.51
CA MET A 1 5.59 5.29 6.16
C MET A 1 4.45 4.92 5.25
N VAL A 2 3.39 4.30 5.78
CA VAL A 2 2.17 4.00 5.02
C VAL A 2 1.00 4.69 5.72
N TRP A 3 0.14 5.35 4.96
CA TRP A 3 -1.01 6.06 5.52
C TRP A 3 -2.25 5.85 4.64
N ASN A 4 -3.32 5.34 5.24
CA ASN A 4 -4.66 5.39 4.66
C ASN A 4 -5.22 6.80 4.86
N VAL A 5 -5.34 7.54 3.76
CA VAL A 5 -5.69 8.97 3.75
C VAL A 5 -7.20 9.19 3.76
N GLN A 6 -7.99 8.24 3.26
CA GLN A 6 -9.44 8.37 3.06
C GLN A 6 -9.84 9.63 2.27
N GLY A 7 -9.03 10.01 1.28
CA GLY A 7 -9.27 11.12 0.37
C GLY A 7 -8.24 12.24 0.50
N ALA A 8 -7.50 12.49 -0.58
CA ALA A 8 -6.49 13.55 -0.65
C ALA A 8 -7.07 14.92 -1.09
N GLY A 9 -8.40 15.01 -1.25
CA GLY A 9 -9.05 16.10 -1.99
C GLY A 9 -9.40 17.32 -1.13
N SER A 10 -9.24 17.19 0.18
CA SER A 10 -9.53 18.27 1.12
C SER A 10 -8.49 19.38 1.03
N SER A 11 -8.92 20.62 1.33
CA SER A 11 -8.02 21.78 1.38
C SER A 11 -6.94 21.64 2.46
N SER A 12 -7.21 20.86 3.52
CA SER A 12 -6.30 20.60 4.63
C SER A 12 -5.30 19.47 4.37
N PHE A 13 -5.57 18.55 3.44
CA PHE A 13 -4.74 17.37 3.18
C PHE A 13 -3.26 17.73 3.00
N LEU A 14 -2.97 18.71 2.13
CA LEU A 14 -1.59 19.13 1.85
C LEU A 14 -0.85 19.69 3.07
N SER A 15 -1.57 20.35 4.00
CA SER A 15 -0.96 20.85 5.24
C SER A 15 -0.60 19.69 6.16
N ILE A 16 -1.55 18.76 6.34
CA ILE A 16 -1.39 17.60 7.21
C ILE A 16 -0.26 16.71 6.70
N ILE A 17 -0.25 16.36 5.40
CA ILE A 17 0.78 15.48 4.87
C ILE A 17 2.17 16.11 4.98
N LYS A 18 2.31 17.42 4.73
CA LYS A 18 3.59 18.12 4.89
C LYS A 18 4.07 18.11 6.32
N GLU A 19 3.18 18.28 7.28
CA GLU A 19 3.50 18.18 8.69
C GLU A 19 3.95 16.76 9.07
N LEU A 20 3.21 15.73 8.63
CA LEU A 20 3.58 14.33 8.87
C LEU A 20 4.94 13.98 8.25
N VAL A 21 5.20 14.44 7.03
CA VAL A 21 6.50 14.26 6.35
C VAL A 21 7.60 15.00 7.10
N ARG A 22 7.34 16.22 7.61
CA ARG A 22 8.32 16.99 8.39
C ARG A 22 8.69 16.30 9.71
N ILE A 23 7.69 15.74 10.41
CA ILE A 23 7.88 15.10 11.71
C ILE A 23 8.59 13.75 11.55
N ASN A 24 8.07 12.89 10.67
CA ASN A 24 8.54 11.50 10.55
C ASN A 24 9.73 11.34 9.60
N LYS A 25 9.99 12.33 8.73
CA LYS A 25 11.06 12.33 7.73
C LYS A 25 11.21 11.00 6.97
N PRO A 26 10.12 10.45 6.40
CA PRO A 26 10.20 9.15 5.76
C PRO A 26 11.03 9.23 4.48
N THR A 27 11.85 8.20 4.24
CA THR A 27 12.53 7.98 2.95
C THR A 27 11.54 7.52 1.88
N ILE A 28 10.55 6.70 2.27
CA ILE A 28 9.49 6.18 1.41
C ILE A 28 8.13 6.41 2.07
N LEU A 29 7.18 6.92 1.29
CA LEU A 29 5.81 7.22 1.70
C LEU A 29 4.83 6.54 0.75
N ALA A 30 3.95 5.70 1.27
CA ALA A 30 2.79 5.19 0.55
C ALA A 30 1.50 5.79 1.11
N LEU A 31 0.65 6.31 0.23
CA LEU A 31 -0.67 6.82 0.53
C LEU A 31 -1.70 5.91 -0.16
N VAL A 32 -2.67 5.42 0.60
CA VAL A 32 -3.78 4.59 0.08
C VAL A 32 -5.11 5.31 0.29
N GLU A 33 -6.12 4.93 -0.50
CA GLU A 33 -7.45 5.58 -0.55
C GLU A 33 -7.36 7.08 -0.85
N THR A 34 -6.61 7.45 -1.89
CA THR A 34 -6.44 8.87 -2.22
C THR A 34 -7.69 9.47 -2.87
N HIS A 35 -8.56 8.66 -3.49
CA HIS A 35 -9.84 9.06 -4.10
C HIS A 35 -9.73 10.18 -5.15
N ILE A 36 -8.56 10.34 -5.76
CA ILE A 36 -8.29 11.34 -6.79
C ILE A 36 -7.54 10.68 -7.95
N SER A 37 -7.83 11.17 -9.15
CA SER A 37 -7.21 10.76 -10.41
C SER A 37 -6.84 11.97 -11.27
N GLY A 38 -6.11 11.70 -12.36
CA GLY A 38 -5.82 12.68 -13.40
C GLY A 38 -4.99 13.88 -12.93
N GLU A 39 -5.24 15.03 -13.55
CA GLU A 39 -4.46 16.26 -13.33
C GLU A 39 -4.51 16.76 -11.87
N THR A 40 -5.65 16.55 -11.20
CA THR A 40 -5.78 16.94 -9.79
C THR A 40 -4.86 16.10 -8.90
N ALA A 41 -4.76 14.79 -9.15
CA ALA A 41 -3.83 13.92 -8.44
C ALA A 41 -2.39 14.38 -8.65
N GLU A 42 -2.02 14.61 -9.91
CA GLU A 42 -0.67 15.05 -10.28
C GLU A 42 -0.27 16.36 -9.59
N ARG A 43 -1.15 17.37 -9.63
CA ARG A 43 -0.91 18.66 -8.98
C ARG A 43 -0.73 18.53 -7.48
N ILE A 44 -1.47 17.63 -6.82
CA ILE A 44 -1.33 17.38 -5.39
C ILE A 44 -0.01 16.66 -5.11
N CYS A 45 0.28 15.59 -5.84
CA CYS A 45 1.48 14.78 -5.68
C CYS A 45 2.76 15.64 -5.83
N ASN A 46 2.82 16.48 -6.85
CA ASN A 46 3.94 17.39 -7.10
C ASN A 46 4.17 18.42 -5.97
N ARG A 47 3.16 18.66 -5.11
CA ARG A 47 3.26 19.60 -3.99
C ARG A 47 3.70 18.94 -2.68
N ILE A 48 3.76 17.61 -2.60
CA ILE A 48 4.13 16.89 -1.36
C ILE A 48 5.63 17.03 -1.06
N GLY A 49 6.48 17.13 -2.09
CA GLY A 49 7.90 17.46 -1.94
C GLY A 49 8.84 16.25 -1.86
N PHE A 50 8.54 15.19 -2.62
CA PHE A 50 9.46 14.08 -2.86
C PHE A 50 10.06 14.19 -4.27
N SER A 51 11.27 13.66 -4.45
CA SER A 51 12.00 13.65 -5.72
C SER A 51 11.48 12.56 -6.67
N GLY A 52 11.05 11.42 -6.14
CA GLY A 52 10.46 10.33 -6.91
C GLY A 52 9.00 10.04 -6.54
N GLN A 53 8.21 9.66 -7.53
CA GLN A 53 6.81 9.27 -7.34
C GLN A 53 6.34 8.24 -8.38
N PHE A 54 5.39 7.40 -7.97
CA PHE A 54 4.62 6.52 -8.85
C PHE A 54 3.20 6.41 -8.31
N ARG A 55 2.20 6.40 -9.19
CA ARG A 55 0.79 6.38 -8.78
C ARG A 55 -0.04 5.43 -9.61
N VAL A 56 -1.00 4.82 -8.93
CA VAL A 56 -2.17 4.20 -9.55
C VAL A 56 -3.36 5.08 -9.19
N ASP A 57 -4.04 5.60 -10.21
CA ASP A 57 -5.16 6.52 -10.04
C ASP A 57 -6.40 5.83 -9.44
N ALA A 58 -7.21 6.60 -8.73
CA ALA A 58 -8.50 6.13 -8.25
C ALA A 58 -9.47 5.86 -9.43
N GLN A 59 -10.29 4.82 -9.31
CA GLN A 59 -11.39 4.56 -10.23
C GLN A 59 -12.66 5.22 -9.68
N GLY A 60 -13.02 6.37 -10.24
CA GLY A 60 -14.06 7.23 -9.67
C GLY A 60 -13.65 7.72 -8.27
N PHE A 61 -14.48 7.43 -7.27
CA PHE A 61 -14.23 7.80 -5.86
C PHE A 61 -13.65 6.66 -5.03
N ARG A 62 -13.04 5.64 -5.65
CA ARG A 62 -12.56 4.45 -4.95
C ARG A 62 -11.09 4.18 -5.22
N GLY A 63 -10.37 3.84 -4.14
CA GLY A 63 -8.97 3.45 -4.19
C GLY A 63 -8.04 4.62 -4.50
N GLY A 64 -7.03 4.34 -5.30
CA GLY A 64 -5.89 5.23 -5.52
C GLY A 64 -4.76 4.90 -4.54
N ILE A 65 -3.59 4.62 -5.10
CA ILE A 65 -2.38 4.29 -4.35
C ILE A 65 -1.26 5.16 -4.90
N TRP A 66 -0.66 5.98 -4.04
CA TRP A 66 0.46 6.84 -4.40
C TRP A 66 1.69 6.43 -3.62
N LEU A 67 2.82 6.27 -4.30
CA LEU A 67 4.10 5.95 -3.72
C LEU A 67 5.08 7.09 -4.00
N PHE A 68 5.79 7.51 -2.97
CA PHE A 68 6.79 8.58 -3.03
C PHE A 68 8.08 8.11 -2.39
N TRP A 69 9.21 8.59 -2.90
CA TRP A 69 10.52 8.30 -2.33
C TRP A 69 11.52 9.43 -2.57
N ARG A 70 12.61 9.39 -1.80
CA ARG A 70 13.77 10.27 -1.95
C ARG A 70 14.80 9.60 -2.85
N GLU A 71 14.89 10.03 -4.10
CA GLU A 71 15.86 9.53 -5.09
C GLU A 71 17.32 9.72 -4.64
N GLU A 72 17.56 10.71 -3.79
CA GLU A 72 18.86 10.95 -3.15
C GLU A 72 19.24 9.87 -2.11
N GLU A 73 18.28 9.07 -1.62
CA GLU A 73 18.50 8.05 -0.60
C GLU A 73 18.30 6.61 -1.11
N VAL A 74 17.37 6.40 -2.06
CA VAL A 74 16.98 5.08 -2.57
C VAL A 74 16.64 5.11 -4.06
N THR A 75 16.90 4.00 -4.73
CA THR A 75 16.39 3.71 -6.08
C THR A 75 15.17 2.82 -5.98
N VAL A 76 14.11 3.15 -6.71
CA VAL A 76 12.85 2.41 -6.73
C VAL A 76 12.57 1.92 -8.13
N LYS A 77 12.32 0.61 -8.27
CA LYS A 77 11.92 -0.03 -9.53
C LYS A 77 10.54 -0.64 -9.35
N VAL A 78 9.58 -0.21 -10.16
CA VAL A 78 8.24 -0.80 -10.17
C VAL A 78 8.30 -2.20 -10.76
N LEU A 79 7.86 -3.19 -9.99
CA LEU A 79 7.82 -4.59 -10.39
C LEU A 79 6.42 -4.98 -10.88
N ASP A 80 5.39 -4.49 -10.19
CA ASP A 80 4.00 -4.73 -10.53
C ASP A 80 3.12 -3.60 -9.99
N ALA A 81 2.03 -3.28 -10.69
CA ALA A 81 1.10 -2.22 -10.32
C ALA A 81 -0.33 -2.58 -10.71
N HIS A 82 -1.23 -2.46 -9.74
CA HIS A 82 -2.64 -2.77 -9.88
C HIS A 82 -3.46 -1.79 -9.02
N THR A 83 -4.78 -1.76 -9.21
CA THR A 83 -5.69 -0.88 -8.43
C THR A 83 -5.71 -1.21 -6.93
N GLN A 84 -5.24 -2.39 -6.54
CA GLN A 84 -5.19 -2.88 -5.16
C GLN A 84 -3.77 -2.94 -4.58
N HIS A 85 -2.72 -2.77 -5.39
CA HIS A 85 -1.35 -2.76 -4.88
C HIS A 85 -0.36 -2.08 -5.82
N ILE A 86 0.72 -1.57 -5.24
CA ILE A 86 1.93 -1.20 -5.98
C ILE A 86 3.09 -1.96 -5.35
N THR A 87 3.76 -2.80 -6.14
CA THR A 87 4.93 -3.58 -5.73
C THR A 87 6.18 -3.00 -6.38
N VAL A 88 7.18 -2.71 -5.55
CA VAL A 88 8.46 -2.15 -5.97
C VAL A 88 9.63 -2.91 -5.37
N GLU A 89 10.75 -2.92 -6.08
CA GLU A 89 12.07 -3.24 -5.54
C GLU A 89 12.73 -1.94 -5.12
N ILE A 90 13.27 -1.91 -3.91
CA ILE A 90 13.95 -0.77 -3.31
C ILE A 90 15.41 -1.14 -3.10
N SER A 91 16.29 -0.32 -3.65
CA SER A 91 17.74 -0.46 -3.52
C SER A 91 18.35 0.76 -2.84
N LYS A 92 19.29 0.53 -1.94
CA LYS A 92 20.10 1.56 -1.28
C LYS A 92 21.58 1.19 -1.36
N VAL A 93 22.44 2.16 -1.65
CA VAL A 93 23.89 1.93 -1.78
C VAL A 93 24.42 1.26 -0.51
N GLY A 94 25.12 0.13 -0.69
CA GLY A 94 25.72 -0.64 0.41
C GLY A 94 24.72 -1.43 1.27
N LYS A 95 23.49 -1.63 0.79
CA LYS A 95 22.47 -2.48 1.42
C LYS A 95 21.90 -3.47 0.40
N GLU A 96 21.42 -4.60 0.90
CA GLU A 96 20.70 -5.56 0.05
C GLU A 96 19.36 -4.96 -0.41
N PRO A 97 18.97 -5.17 -1.68
CA PRO A 97 17.65 -4.81 -2.16
C PRO A 97 16.55 -5.57 -1.41
N TRP A 98 15.39 -4.94 -1.28
CA TRP A 98 14.21 -5.53 -0.68
C TRP A 98 12.97 -5.11 -1.44
N ILE A 99 11.89 -5.87 -1.29
CA ILE A 99 10.63 -5.65 -1.98
C ILE A 99 9.67 -4.95 -1.01
N PHE A 100 8.92 -3.99 -1.53
CA PHE A 100 7.82 -3.36 -0.81
C PHE A 100 6.55 -3.43 -1.64
N SER A 101 5.45 -3.84 -1.01
CA SER A 101 4.12 -3.72 -1.61
C SER A 101 3.24 -2.80 -0.76
N ALA A 102 2.83 -1.68 -1.35
CA ALA A 102 1.79 -0.82 -0.83
C ALA A 102 0.43 -1.42 -1.19
N ILE A 103 -0.38 -1.81 -0.22
CA ILE A 103 -1.63 -2.56 -0.44
C ILE A 103 -2.86 -1.75 -0.07
N TYR A 104 -3.88 -1.83 -0.92
CA TYR A 104 -5.25 -1.44 -0.63
C TYR A 104 -6.20 -2.55 -1.10
N ALA A 105 -6.57 -3.43 -0.19
CA ALA A 105 -7.46 -4.55 -0.51
C ALA A 105 -8.92 -4.09 -0.53
N ILE A 106 -9.61 -4.33 -1.65
CA ILE A 106 -11.02 -3.98 -1.80
C ILE A 106 -11.87 -4.92 -0.94
N PRO A 107 -12.96 -4.43 -0.30
CA PRO A 107 -13.82 -5.25 0.56
C PRO A 107 -14.60 -6.38 -0.16
N ASP A 108 -14.46 -6.53 -1.46
CA ASP A 108 -15.05 -7.59 -2.30
C ASP A 108 -14.20 -8.87 -2.28
N SER A 109 -14.81 -10.04 -2.03
CA SER A 109 -14.08 -11.30 -1.89
C SER A 109 -13.43 -11.79 -3.18
N THR A 110 -14.06 -11.54 -4.34
CA THR A 110 -13.56 -11.99 -5.64
C THR A 110 -12.37 -11.17 -6.06
N LEU A 111 -12.47 -9.84 -5.95
CA LEU A 111 -11.36 -8.93 -6.24
C LEU A 111 -10.19 -9.14 -5.27
N ARG A 112 -10.47 -9.48 -4.02
CA ARG A 112 -9.41 -9.78 -3.05
C ARG A 112 -8.65 -11.07 -3.40
N LYS A 113 -9.32 -12.10 -3.92
CA LYS A 113 -8.63 -13.31 -4.39
C LYS A 113 -7.60 -12.97 -5.49
N GLN A 114 -7.95 -12.06 -6.39
CA GLN A 114 -7.04 -11.58 -7.43
C GLN A 114 -5.82 -10.85 -6.84
N LEU A 115 -6.00 -10.08 -5.76
CA LEU A 115 -4.88 -9.48 -5.03
C LEU A 115 -3.94 -10.55 -4.47
N TRP A 116 -4.47 -11.59 -3.82
CA TRP A 116 -3.64 -12.68 -3.28
C TRP A 116 -2.87 -13.43 -4.37
N GLU A 117 -3.53 -13.77 -5.48
CA GLU A 117 -2.90 -14.42 -6.63
C GLU A 117 -1.77 -13.56 -7.23
N ALA A 118 -1.96 -12.24 -7.29
CA ALA A 118 -0.93 -11.30 -7.76
C ALA A 118 0.26 -11.21 -6.80
N LEU A 119 0.01 -11.17 -5.48
CA LEU A 119 1.07 -11.17 -4.47
C LEU A 119 1.84 -12.50 -4.47
N GLU A 120 1.17 -13.63 -4.63
CA GLU A 120 1.84 -14.93 -4.80
C GLU A 120 2.70 -14.96 -6.06
N ASP A 121 2.26 -14.34 -7.16
CA ASP A 121 3.09 -14.21 -8.37
C ASP A 121 4.35 -13.39 -8.13
N VAL A 122 4.25 -12.28 -7.41
CA VAL A 122 5.41 -11.49 -6.96
C VAL A 122 6.37 -12.36 -6.16
N LYS A 123 5.88 -13.12 -5.17
CA LYS A 123 6.71 -14.01 -4.35
C LYS A 123 7.43 -15.09 -5.16
N ARG A 124 6.77 -15.64 -6.19
CA ARG A 124 7.39 -16.65 -7.08
C ARG A 124 8.47 -16.04 -7.97
N ARG A 125 8.26 -14.80 -8.43
CA ARG A 125 9.12 -14.14 -9.42
C ARG A 125 10.31 -13.42 -8.81
N PHE A 126 10.19 -12.98 -7.56
CA PHE A 126 11.19 -12.17 -6.90
C PHE A 126 11.56 -12.75 -5.54
N SER A 127 12.86 -12.83 -5.26
CA SER A 127 13.42 -13.31 -4.01
C SER A 127 14.02 -12.17 -3.22
N GLY A 128 13.90 -12.22 -1.90
CA GLY A 128 14.51 -11.26 -0.99
C GLY A 128 13.59 -10.90 0.17
N PRO A 129 14.05 -10.03 1.10
CA PRO A 129 13.19 -9.50 2.14
C PRO A 129 12.01 -8.78 1.52
N TRP A 130 10.80 -9.09 1.98
CA TRP A 130 9.57 -8.49 1.45
C TRP A 130 8.75 -7.89 2.58
N LEU A 131 8.48 -6.60 2.48
CA LEU A 131 7.59 -5.89 3.38
C LEU A 131 6.27 -5.60 2.67
N LEU A 132 5.17 -5.97 3.32
CA LEU A 132 3.84 -5.55 2.91
C LEU A 132 3.36 -4.46 3.87
N GLY A 133 2.75 -3.41 3.35
CA GLY A 133 2.16 -2.37 4.19
C GLY A 133 1.00 -1.70 3.50
N GLY A 134 -0.07 -1.44 4.25
CA GLY A 134 -1.29 -0.91 3.66
C GLY A 134 -2.53 -1.22 4.45
N ASP A 135 -3.67 -1.07 3.79
CA ASP A 135 -4.96 -1.47 4.33
C ASP A 135 -5.43 -2.76 3.66
N PHE A 136 -5.48 -3.83 4.44
CA PHE A 136 -5.88 -5.15 3.97
C PHE A 136 -7.40 -5.40 4.12
N ASN A 137 -8.14 -4.52 4.80
CA ASN A 137 -9.57 -4.68 5.09
C ASN A 137 -9.97 -6.06 5.69
N GLU A 138 -8.99 -6.77 6.25
CA GLU A 138 -9.10 -8.07 6.94
C GLU A 138 -8.51 -7.91 8.34
N THR A 139 -8.93 -8.78 9.25
CA THR A 139 -8.33 -8.92 10.58
C THR A 139 -7.73 -10.32 10.67
N ILE A 140 -6.54 -10.41 11.27
CA ILE A 140 -5.81 -11.67 11.41
C ILE A 140 -6.45 -12.51 12.52
N SER A 141 -7.02 -11.84 13.54
CA SER A 141 -7.79 -12.48 14.59
C SER A 141 -9.20 -11.88 14.72
N MET A 142 -10.15 -12.71 15.14
CA MET A 142 -11.47 -12.23 15.58
C MET A 142 -11.37 -11.37 16.86
N ASP A 143 -10.28 -11.51 17.62
CA ASP A 143 -10.00 -10.73 18.84
C ASP A 143 -9.65 -9.26 18.54
N GLU A 144 -9.28 -8.94 17.30
CA GLU A 144 -9.03 -7.57 16.84
C GLU A 144 -10.35 -6.81 16.57
N ARG A 145 -11.51 -7.46 16.71
CA ARG A 145 -12.83 -6.88 16.42
C ARG A 145 -13.79 -6.97 17.59
N ILE A 146 -14.53 -5.88 17.81
CA ILE A 146 -15.65 -5.84 18.75
C ILE A 146 -16.90 -6.39 18.03
N GLY A 147 -17.21 -7.69 18.22
CA GLY A 147 -18.46 -8.32 17.76
C GLY A 147 -18.36 -9.82 17.47
N ILE A 148 -19.50 -10.52 17.48
CA ILE A 148 -19.59 -11.95 17.15
C ILE A 148 -19.70 -12.08 15.62
N GLY A 149 -18.57 -12.07 14.91
CA GLY A 149 -18.58 -12.24 13.46
C GLY A 149 -19.10 -13.62 13.05
N GLY A 150 -20.02 -13.66 12.07
CA GLY A 150 -20.61 -14.90 11.56
C GLY A 150 -19.60 -15.86 10.89
N SER A 151 -20.07 -17.05 10.48
CA SER A 151 -19.22 -18.13 9.94
C SER A 151 -18.34 -17.72 8.76
N GLU A 152 -18.86 -16.89 7.84
CA GLU A 152 -18.11 -16.35 6.69
C GLU A 152 -16.94 -15.44 7.12
N MET A 153 -17.11 -14.69 8.20
CA MET A 153 -16.08 -13.81 8.74
C MET A 153 -14.94 -14.60 9.37
N GLN A 154 -15.28 -15.65 10.13
CA GLN A 154 -14.28 -16.54 10.71
C GLN A 154 -13.49 -17.30 9.64
N ARG A 155 -14.14 -17.69 8.54
CA ARG A 155 -13.48 -18.31 7.39
C ARG A 155 -12.49 -17.34 6.74
N ARG A 156 -12.86 -16.07 6.55
CA ARG A 156 -11.96 -15.05 6.01
C ARG A 156 -10.74 -14.79 6.89
N CYS A 157 -10.92 -14.65 8.20
CA CYS A 157 -9.80 -14.46 9.12
C CYS A 157 -8.82 -15.63 9.04
N ARG A 158 -9.33 -16.88 9.03
CA ARG A 158 -8.48 -18.07 8.86
C ARG A 158 -7.74 -18.09 7.53
N ASN A 159 -8.39 -17.71 6.43
CA ASN A 159 -7.74 -17.68 5.12
C ASN A 159 -6.64 -16.61 5.06
N PHE A 160 -6.87 -15.43 5.64
CA PHE A 160 -5.87 -14.38 5.70
C PHE A 160 -4.71 -14.75 6.62
N ALA A 161 -4.99 -15.31 7.80
CA ALA A 161 -3.96 -15.82 8.71
C ALA A 161 -3.12 -16.93 8.08
N SER A 162 -3.76 -17.90 7.41
CA SER A 162 -3.04 -18.93 6.63
C SER A 162 -2.18 -18.30 5.56
N TRP A 163 -2.71 -17.34 4.79
CA TRP A 163 -1.92 -16.67 3.76
C TRP A 163 -0.72 -15.92 4.35
N VAL A 164 -0.87 -15.24 5.48
CA VAL A 164 0.24 -14.57 6.18
C VAL A 164 1.31 -15.59 6.61
N GLU A 165 0.90 -16.70 7.21
CA GLU A 165 1.77 -17.78 7.68
C GLU A 165 2.48 -18.49 6.51
N ASP A 166 1.72 -18.91 5.48
CA ASP A 166 2.21 -19.52 4.25
C ASP A 166 3.18 -18.58 3.50
N ASN A 167 3.01 -17.27 3.69
CA ASN A 167 3.89 -16.28 3.11
C ASN A 167 5.12 -15.92 3.95
N GLY A 168 5.23 -16.43 5.18
CA GLY A 168 6.33 -16.12 6.09
C GLY A 168 6.34 -14.66 6.54
N LEU A 169 5.17 -14.02 6.52
CA LEU A 169 4.97 -12.64 6.95
C LEU A 169 4.71 -12.67 8.45
N ILE A 170 5.43 -11.84 9.22
CA ILE A 170 5.35 -11.76 10.69
C ILE A 170 4.86 -10.37 11.09
#